data_AF-A0A2W5GAH0-F1
#
_entry.id   AF-A0A2W5GAH0-F1
#
_cell.length_a   1.000
_cell.length_b   1.000
_cell.length_c   1.000
_cell.angle_alpha   90.00
_cell.angle_beta   90.00
_cell.angle_gamma   90.00
#
_symmetry.space_group_name_H-M   'P 1'
#
loop_
_entity.id
_entity.type
_entity.pdbx_description
1 polymer ?
#
loop_
_entity_poly.entity_id
_entity_poly.type
_entity_poly.pdbx_seq_one_letter_code
_entity_poly.pdbx_strand_id
1 'polypeptide(L)' 'MNYVDNSTKLSTAFGTILTIFVNIRTEDLIKTVLLAAVGGISSFGATLLLKFLITNIKNKFRK' A
#
# COMPACT_ATOMS: atom_id res chain seq x y z
N MET A 1 -16.59 31.87 -7.49
CA MET A 1 -17.27 30.58 -7.22
C MET A 1 -16.51 29.49 -7.97
N ASN A 2 -15.40 28.97 -7.41
CA ASN A 2 -14.50 27.99 -8.06
C ASN A 2 -14.29 26.77 -7.14
N TYR A 3 -15.36 26.05 -6.81
CA TYR A 3 -15.32 24.80 -6.03
C TYR A 3 -15.42 23.55 -6.92
N VAL A 4 -15.56 23.74 -8.23
CA VAL A 4 -15.74 22.63 -9.20
C VAL A 4 -14.40 22.09 -9.68
N ASP A 5 -13.32 22.88 -9.60
CA ASP A 5 -12.08 22.51 -10.28
C ASP A 5 -11.28 21.44 -9.55
N ASN A 6 -11.14 21.48 -8.23
CA ASN A 6 -10.28 20.52 -7.53
C ASN A 6 -10.93 19.14 -7.37
N SER A 7 -12.18 19.08 -6.89
CA SER A 7 -12.87 17.80 -6.64
C SER A 7 -13.23 17.06 -7.93
N THR A 8 -13.58 17.78 -9.00
CA THR A 8 -13.89 17.17 -10.31
C THR A 8 -12.61 16.73 -11.01
N LYS A 9 -11.53 17.53 -10.96
CA LYS A 9 -10.23 17.09 -11.52
C LYS A 9 -9.70 15.85 -10.80
N LEU A 10 -9.87 15.76 -9.49
CA LEU A 10 -9.46 14.60 -8.71
C LEU A 10 -10.33 13.39 -9.04
N SER A 11 -11.65 13.57 -9.20
CA SER A 11 -12.56 12.51 -9.65
C SER A 11 -12.26 12.02 -11.07
N THR A 12 -11.98 12.93 -12.01
CA THR A 12 -11.64 12.55 -13.40
C THR A 12 -10.26 11.92 -13.49
N ALA A 13 -9.27 12.44 -12.76
CA ALA A 13 -7.95 11.81 -12.69
C ALA A 13 -8.05 10.40 -12.09
N PHE A 14 -8.85 10.23 -11.03
CA PHE A 14 -9.12 8.94 -10.44
C PHE A 14 -9.86 8.00 -11.40
N GLY A 15 -10.89 8.49 -12.09
CA GLY A 15 -11.65 7.74 -13.09
C GLY A 15 -10.79 7.28 -14.26
N THR A 16 -9.88 8.13 -14.75
CA THR A 16 -8.92 7.79 -15.81
C THR A 16 -7.90 6.76 -15.33
N ILE A 17 -7.32 6.93 -14.13
CA ILE A 17 -6.40 5.96 -13.56
C ILE A 17 -7.10 4.61 -13.38
N LEU A 18 -8.32 4.59 -12.83
CA LEU A 18 -9.10 3.38 -12.62
C LEU A 18 -9.47 2.71 -13.95
N THR A 19 -9.80 3.49 -14.98
CA THR A 19 -10.09 2.97 -16.33
C THR A 19 -8.85 2.34 -16.96
N ILE A 20 -7.69 2.99 -16.87
CA ILE A 20 -6.41 2.41 -17.34
C ILE A 20 -6.11 1.15 -16.56
N PHE A 21 -6.30 1.16 -15.23
CA PHE A 21 -6.13 0.00 -14.37
C PHE A 21 -7.02 -1.16 -14.86
N VAL A 22 -8.32 -0.96 -15.00
CA VAL A 22 -9.29 -2.01 -15.35
C VAL A 22 -9.15 -2.48 -16.81
N ASN A 23 -8.65 -1.63 -17.72
CA ASN A 23 -8.53 -1.94 -19.15
C ASN A 23 -7.29 -2.79 -19.49
N ILE A 24 -6.23 -2.76 -18.68
CA ILE A 24 -5.09 -3.69 -18.80
C ILE A 24 -5.57 -5.11 -18.49
N ARG A 25 -4.91 -6.15 -19.03
CA ARG A 25 -5.26 -7.56 -18.80
C ARG A 25 -5.57 -7.79 -17.32
N THR A 26 -6.85 -8.02 -17.03
CA THR A 26 -7.42 -7.98 -15.68
C THR A 26 -6.72 -8.96 -14.74
N GLU A 27 -6.18 -10.04 -15.30
CA GLU A 27 -5.37 -11.03 -14.61
C GLU A 27 -4.07 -10.46 -14.00
N ASP A 28 -3.31 -9.66 -14.75
CA ASP A 28 -2.05 -9.07 -14.28
C ASP A 28 -2.29 -8.02 -13.19
N LEU A 29 -3.44 -7.35 -13.28
CA LEU A 29 -3.85 -6.30 -12.36
C LEU A 29 -4.22 -6.85 -10.98
N ILE A 30 -5.02 -7.92 -10.95
CA ILE A 30 -5.36 -8.64 -9.73
C ILE A 30 -4.09 -9.18 -9.08
N LYS A 31 -3.18 -9.77 -9.87
CA LYS A 31 -1.88 -10.23 -9.38
C LYS A 31 -1.05 -9.10 -8.78
N THR A 32 -1.06 -7.91 -9.40
CA THR A 32 -0.32 -6.74 -8.91
C THR A 32 -0.87 -6.23 -7.59
N VAL A 33 -2.20 -6.09 -7.46
CA VAL A 33 -2.83 -5.65 -6.20
C VAL A 33 -2.57 -6.65 -5.08
N LEU A 34 -2.70 -7.94 -5.36
CA LEU A 34 -2.39 -9.00 -4.39
C LEU A 34 -0.91 -8.99 -4.00
N LEU A 35 0.00 -8.87 -4.97
CA LEU A 35 1.43 -8.82 -4.71
C LEU A 35 1.82 -7.59 -3.89
N ALA A 36 1.22 -6.43 -4.19
CA ALA A 36 1.40 -5.21 -3.42
C ALA A 36 0.85 -5.31 -2.00
N ALA A 37 -0.33 -5.92 -1.83
CA ALA A 37 -0.92 -6.14 -0.51
C ALA A 37 -0.06 -7.10 0.33
N VAL A 38 0.37 -8.22 -0.23
CA VAL A 38 1.27 -9.18 0.44
C VAL A 38 2.61 -8.51 0.75
N GLY A 39 3.17 -7.73 -0.18
CA GLY A 39 4.40 -6.96 0.02
C GLY A 39 4.26 -5.94 1.16
N GLY A 40 3.14 -5.21 1.21
CA GLY A 40 2.84 -4.26 2.27
C GLY A 40 2.69 -4.93 3.64
N ILE A 41 1.88 -5.99 3.73
CA ILE A 41 1.66 -6.74 4.97
C ILE A 41 2.96 -7.37 5.45
N SER A 42 3.74 -7.99 4.57
CA SER A 42 5.01 -8.63 4.92
C SER A 42 6.06 -7.60 5.36
N SER A 43 6.12 -6.41 4.74
CA SER A 43 7.05 -5.34 5.14
C SER A 43 6.74 -4.81 6.55
N PHE A 44 5.46 -4.60 6.87
CA PHE A 44 5.04 -4.23 8.23
C PHE A 44 5.28 -5.36 9.23
N GLY A 45 4.95 -6.60 8.87
CA GLY A 45 5.17 -7.77 9.71
C GLY A 45 6.65 -7.97 10.04
N ALA A 46 7.53 -7.89 9.04
CA ALA A 46 8.98 -7.97 9.22
C ALA A 46 9.52 -6.84 10.11
N THR A 47 9.02 -5.62 9.92
CA THR A 47 9.42 -4.46 10.75
C THR A 47 9.04 -4.67 12.22
N LEU A 48 7.82 -5.15 12.49
CA LEU A 48 7.36 -5.46 13.85
C LEU A 48 8.15 -6.61 14.48
N LEU A 49 8.40 -7.68 13.72
CA LEU A 49 9.22 -8.82 14.14
C LEU A 49 10.63 -8.38 14.52
N LEU A 50 11.27 -7.55 13.69
CA LEU A 50 12.61 -7.04 13.96
C LEU A 50 12.63 -6.17 15.23
N LYS A 51 11.66 -5.28 15.39
CA LYS A 51 11.54 -4.42 16.58
C LYS A 51 11.32 -5.26 17.84
N PHE A 52 10.56 -6.34 17.74
CA PHE A 52 10.34 -7.29 18.83
C PHE A 52 11.64 -8.04 19.18
N LEU A 53 12.35 -8.57 18.18
CA LEU A 53 13.61 -9.29 18.38
C LEU A 53 14.69 -8.40 19.03
N ILE A 54 14.86 -7.17 18.54
CA ILE A 54 15.81 -6.20 19.10
C ILE A 54 15.43 -5.85 20.55
N THR A 55 14.15 -5.61 20.82
CA THR A 55 13.67 -5.32 22.19
C THR A 55 13.92 -6.49 23.12
N ASN A 56 13.66 -7.72 22.66
CA ASN A 56 13.82 -8.92 23.46
C ASN A 56 15.30 -9.20 23.77
N ILE A 57 16.20 -9.02 22.81
CA ILE A 57 17.65 -9.13 23.01
C ILE A 57 18.16 -8.04 23.98
N LYS A 58 17.72 -6.79 23.79
CA LYS A 58 18.10 -5.68 24.68
C LYS A 58 17.63 -5.89 26.11
N ASN A 59 16.44 -6.46 26.31
CA ASN A 59 15.96 -6.83 27.65
C ASN A 59 16.74 -7.99 28.26
N LYS A 60 17.22 -8.94 27.45
CA LYS A 60 18.05 -10.06 27.92
C LYS A 60 19.47 -9.63 28.31
N PHE A 61 20.01 -8.57 27.69
CA PHE A 61 21.35 -8.05 27.96
C PHE A 61 21.39 -6.99 29.08
N ARG A 62 20.23 -6.44 29.46
CA ARG A 62 20.07 -5.47 30.56
C ARG A 62 19.79 -6.12 31.92
N LYS A 63 19.64 -7.45 31.97
CA LYS A 63 19.36 -8.25 33.16
C LYS A 63 20.58 -9.10 33.48
#